data_AF-A0A7Y0HTT8-F1
#
_entry.id   AF-A0A7Y0HTT8-F1
#
_cell.length_a   1.000
_cell.length_b   1.000
_cell.length_c   1.000
_cell.angle_alpha   90.00
_cell.angle_beta   90.00
_cell.angle_gamma   90.00
#
_symmetry.space_group_name_H-M   'P 1'
#
loop_
_entity.id
_entity.type
_entity.pdbx_description
1 polymer ?
#
loop_
_entity_poly.entity_id
_entity_poly.type
_entity_poly.pdbx_seq_one_letter_code
_entity_poly.pdbx_strand_id
1 'polypeptide(L)'
;MGLNFTETLYEWRHLWRFSPLWEKALCGMVVALSSLRMAAYVPQSLATGNVVVGFLSPMFWGVWIAPTFIFLLWMGTVDRSPMEVARRSASSQLRVNDMWLWCAAAAVSGYYSALYAVLCRAMSGGALPSVSGFWPVSLFVQTLLALVVLGSVMHLMVACGVAWGRVMPVMLAAVVLLPWALTGLPDIWLESVFFFSYPVPGDMRVTIGIKCLVFIAVFPLLSILNRAVYARKDHMKGDWR
;
A
#
# COMPACT_ATOMS: atom_id res chain seq x y z
N MET A 1 -29.65 -1.01 -4.93
CA MET A 1 -28.87 -1.21 -6.17
C MET A 1 -27.76 -2.20 -5.87
N GLY A 2 -28.01 -3.48 -6.16
CA GLY A 2 -27.06 -4.57 -5.91
C GLY A 2 -25.83 -4.46 -6.80
N LEU A 3 -24.66 -4.68 -6.20
CA LEU A 3 -23.38 -4.78 -6.87
C LEU A 3 -23.37 -5.96 -7.83
N ASN A 4 -23.02 -5.75 -9.09
CA ASN A 4 -22.43 -6.82 -9.88
C ASN A 4 -20.92 -6.82 -9.59
N PHE A 5 -20.50 -7.57 -8.56
CA PHE A 5 -19.09 -7.90 -8.35
C PHE A 5 -18.44 -8.45 -9.65
N THR A 6 -19.25 -9.12 -10.46
CA THR A 6 -18.96 -9.54 -11.83
C THR A 6 -18.57 -8.39 -12.77
N GLU A 7 -19.19 -7.22 -12.68
CA GLU A 7 -18.82 -6.03 -13.47
C GLU A 7 -17.49 -5.45 -13.00
N THR A 8 -17.23 -5.43 -11.69
CA THR A 8 -15.93 -4.99 -11.13
C THR A 8 -14.81 -5.91 -11.59
N LEU A 9 -15.02 -7.22 -11.51
CA LEU A 9 -14.09 -8.23 -12.03
C LEU A 9 -13.89 -8.13 -13.55
N TYR A 10 -14.95 -7.79 -14.29
CA TYR A 10 -14.86 -7.59 -15.74
C TYR A 10 -14.01 -6.36 -16.08
N GLU A 11 -14.22 -5.23 -15.41
CA GLU A 11 -13.40 -4.01 -15.60
C GLU A 11 -11.93 -4.31 -15.27
N TRP A 12 -11.64 -5.01 -14.17
CA TRP A 12 -10.27 -5.41 -13.82
C TRP A 12 -9.66 -6.40 -14.81
N ARG A 13 -10.42 -7.40 -15.26
CA ARG A 13 -9.96 -8.35 -16.28
C ARG A 13 -9.63 -7.64 -17.58
N HIS A 14 -10.42 -6.64 -17.96
CA HIS A 14 -10.18 -5.86 -19.17
C HIS A 14 -8.90 -5.02 -19.02
N LEU A 15 -8.76 -4.26 -17.93
CA LEU A 15 -7.56 -3.46 -17.63
C LEU A 15 -6.30 -4.33 -17.59
N TRP A 16 -6.37 -5.49 -16.95
CA TRP A 16 -5.23 -6.41 -16.90
C TRP A 16 -4.95 -7.04 -18.27
N ARG A 17 -5.96 -7.37 -19.06
CA ARG A 17 -5.75 -7.95 -20.39
C ARG A 17 -5.09 -6.97 -21.35
N PHE A 18 -5.43 -5.69 -21.27
CA PHE A 18 -4.97 -4.65 -22.18
C PHE A 18 -3.80 -3.80 -21.64
N SER A 19 -3.39 -3.97 -20.39
CA SER A 19 -2.15 -3.34 -19.91
C SER A 19 -0.95 -3.88 -20.69
N PRO A 20 -0.04 -2.99 -21.10
CA PRO A 20 1.10 -3.36 -21.91
C PRO A 20 2.02 -4.33 -21.14
N LEU A 21 2.62 -5.26 -21.88
CA LEU A 21 3.43 -6.35 -21.31
C LEU A 21 4.61 -5.85 -20.47
N TRP A 22 5.16 -4.67 -20.79
CA TRP A 22 6.28 -4.09 -20.06
C TRP A 22 5.90 -3.66 -18.64
N GLU A 23 4.66 -3.19 -18.39
CA GLU A 23 4.20 -2.82 -17.04
C GLU A 23 4.10 -4.05 -16.13
N LYS A 24 3.60 -5.15 -16.68
CA LYS A 24 3.51 -6.45 -15.99
C LYS A 24 4.88 -7.01 -15.68
N ALA A 25 5.79 -6.96 -16.66
CA ALA A 25 7.16 -7.41 -16.49
C ALA A 25 7.89 -6.58 -15.42
N LEU A 26 7.67 -5.26 -15.41
CA LEU A 26 8.27 -4.37 -14.43
C LEU A 26 7.72 -4.62 -13.01
N CYS A 27 6.41 -4.81 -12.84
CA CYS A 27 5.84 -5.20 -11.56
C CYS A 27 6.38 -6.56 -11.08
N GLY A 28 6.48 -7.55 -11.97
CA GLY A 28 7.06 -8.86 -11.66
C GLY A 28 8.53 -8.76 -11.26
N MET A 29 9.31 -7.92 -11.95
CA MET A 29 10.71 -7.66 -11.63
C MET A 29 10.87 -6.98 -10.27
N VAL A 30 10.04 -5.98 -9.96
CA VAL A 30 10.06 -5.31 -8.63
C VAL A 30 9.74 -6.30 -7.53
N VAL A 31 8.71 -7.15 -7.69
CA VAL A 31 8.40 -8.21 -6.73
C VAL A 31 9.59 -9.16 -6.57
N ALA A 32 10.15 -9.66 -7.67
CA ALA A 32 11.28 -10.59 -7.62
C ALA A 32 12.51 -10.00 -6.93
N LEU A 33 12.87 -8.74 -7.24
CA LEU A 33 13.99 -8.04 -6.61
C LEU A 33 13.73 -7.78 -5.13
N SER A 34 12.53 -7.34 -4.75
CA SER A 34 12.14 -7.16 -3.35
C SER A 34 12.25 -8.47 -2.57
N SER A 35 11.81 -9.58 -3.14
CA SER A 35 11.84 -10.90 -2.49
C SER A 35 13.25 -11.47 -2.37
N LEU A 36 14.09 -11.28 -3.40
CA LEU A 36 15.52 -11.62 -3.34
C LEU A 36 16.24 -10.81 -2.26
N ARG A 37 15.96 -9.51 -2.17
CA ARG A 37 16.56 -8.66 -1.13
C ARG A 37 16.08 -9.04 0.25
N MET A 38 14.80 -9.39 0.39
CA MET A 38 14.26 -9.92 1.64
C MET A 38 15.00 -11.21 2.02
N ALA A 39 15.13 -12.18 1.12
CA ALA A 39 15.88 -13.40 1.40
C ALA A 39 17.34 -13.15 1.87
N ALA A 40 17.98 -12.08 1.39
CA ALA A 40 19.33 -11.69 1.83
C ALA A 40 19.37 -10.94 3.17
N TYR A 41 18.35 -10.12 3.49
CA TYR A 41 18.34 -9.26 4.67
C TYR A 41 17.93 -9.99 5.96
N VAL A 42 17.08 -11.00 5.85
CA VAL A 42 16.48 -11.68 7.02
C VAL A 42 17.49 -12.53 7.79
N PRO A 43 18.43 -13.26 7.15
CA PRO A 43 19.52 -13.93 7.86
C PRO A 43 20.40 -12.96 8.65
N GLN A 44 20.69 -11.78 8.10
CA GLN A 44 21.48 -10.73 8.78
C GLN A 44 20.73 -10.18 10.00
N SER A 45 19.43 -9.92 9.85
CA SER A 45 18.58 -9.42 10.94
C SER A 45 18.38 -10.45 12.07
N LEU A 46 18.29 -11.75 11.72
CA LEU A 46 18.22 -12.86 12.68
C LEU A 46 19.50 -13.07 13.48
N ALA A 47 20.67 -12.94 12.84
CA ALA A 47 21.95 -13.01 13.55
C ALA A 47 22.10 -11.94 14.64
N THR A 48 21.39 -10.81 14.52
CA THR A 48 21.42 -9.69 15.48
C THR A 48 20.25 -9.69 16.48
N GLY A 49 19.31 -10.64 16.40
CA GLY A 49 18.15 -10.74 17.29
C GLY A 49 17.05 -9.68 17.06
N ASN A 50 17.21 -8.76 16.10
CA ASN A 50 16.34 -7.61 15.86
C ASN A 50 15.43 -7.76 14.63
N VAL A 51 15.02 -8.99 14.36
CA VAL A 51 14.36 -9.44 13.12
C VAL A 51 13.26 -8.49 12.68
N VAL A 52 12.30 -8.21 13.56
CA VAL A 52 11.08 -7.44 13.28
C VAL A 52 11.37 -5.96 13.04
N VAL A 53 12.31 -5.38 13.78
CA VAL A 53 12.72 -3.96 13.65
C VAL A 53 13.35 -3.72 12.29
N GLY A 54 14.10 -4.68 11.77
CA GLY A 54 14.69 -4.60 10.43
C GLY A 54 13.66 -4.52 9.30
N PHE A 55 12.53 -5.23 9.41
CA PHE A 55 11.49 -5.25 8.36
C PHE A 55 10.61 -4.00 8.36
N LEU A 56 10.37 -3.45 9.53
CA LEU A 56 9.63 -2.21 9.72
C LEU A 56 10.53 -0.98 9.52
N SER A 57 11.83 -1.17 9.31
CA SER A 57 12.72 -0.05 9.04
C SER A 57 12.21 0.76 7.84
N PRO A 58 12.14 2.10 7.94
CA PRO A 58 11.69 2.97 6.85
C PRO A 58 12.45 2.73 5.55
N MET A 59 13.73 2.35 5.65
CA MET A 59 14.59 1.98 4.53
C MET A 59 14.11 0.71 3.82
N PHE A 60 13.78 -0.35 4.57
CA PHE A 60 13.30 -1.58 3.96
C PHE A 60 11.90 -1.41 3.40
N TRP A 61 10.99 -0.84 4.21
CA TRP A 61 9.61 -0.63 3.82
C TRP A 61 9.48 0.30 2.61
N GLY A 62 10.23 1.41 2.61
CA GLY A 62 10.16 2.43 1.56
C GLY A 62 10.80 2.03 0.23
N VAL A 63 11.81 1.16 0.26
CA VAL A 63 12.51 0.70 -0.96
C VAL A 63 11.86 -0.53 -1.57
N TRP A 64 11.24 -1.40 -0.77
CA TRP A 64 10.81 -2.72 -1.25
C TRP A 64 9.31 -2.97 -1.13
N ILE A 65 8.66 -2.56 -0.04
CA ILE A 65 7.24 -2.85 0.20
C ILE A 65 6.36 -1.84 -0.52
N ALA A 66 6.60 -0.55 -0.27
CA ALA A 66 5.78 0.52 -0.83
C ALA A 66 5.85 0.59 -2.37
N PRO A 67 7.01 0.39 -3.03
CA PRO A 67 7.07 0.37 -4.49
C PRO A 67 6.24 -0.76 -5.11
N THR A 68 6.31 -1.98 -4.56
CA THR A 68 5.47 -3.10 -5.03
C THR A 68 3.99 -2.74 -5.00
N PHE A 69 3.55 -2.10 -3.91
CA PHE A 69 2.17 -1.64 -3.79
C PHE A 69 1.83 -0.50 -4.76
N ILE A 70 2.71 0.49 -4.92
CA ILE A 70 2.48 1.62 -5.84
C ILE A 70 2.30 1.12 -7.28
N PHE A 71 3.13 0.17 -7.71
CA PHE A 71 3.01 -0.45 -9.04
C PHE A 71 1.70 -1.25 -9.20
N LEU A 72 1.34 -2.06 -8.20
CA LEU A 72 0.09 -2.81 -8.24
C LEU A 72 -1.13 -1.89 -8.22
N LEU A 73 -1.09 -0.82 -7.41
CA LEU A 73 -2.15 0.17 -7.33
C LEU A 73 -2.32 0.84 -8.70
N TRP A 74 -1.24 1.35 -9.28
CA TRP A 74 -1.26 1.99 -10.59
C TRP A 74 -1.80 1.09 -11.71
N MET A 75 -1.39 -0.19 -11.77
CA MET A 75 -1.83 -1.11 -12.83
C MET A 75 -3.31 -1.48 -12.77
N GLY A 76 -3.93 -1.49 -11.58
CA GLY A 76 -5.33 -1.91 -11.43
C GLY A 76 -6.31 -0.76 -11.16
N THR A 77 -5.82 0.46 -10.97
CA THR A 77 -6.69 1.63 -10.88
C THR A 77 -7.32 1.96 -12.21
N VAL A 78 -8.64 2.14 -12.21
CA VAL A 78 -9.41 2.55 -13.37
C VAL A 78 -9.33 4.06 -13.50
N ASP A 79 -8.84 4.54 -14.64
CA ASP A 79 -8.94 5.95 -15.02
C ASP A 79 -9.87 6.09 -16.23
N ARG A 80 -11.04 6.68 -16.02
CA ARG A 80 -12.06 6.87 -17.06
C ARG A 80 -11.79 8.15 -17.83
N SER A 81 -11.88 8.08 -19.15
CA SER A 81 -11.71 9.26 -20.00
C SER A 81 -12.81 10.31 -19.72
N PRO A 82 -12.58 11.60 -20.01
CA PRO A 82 -13.58 12.65 -19.82
C PRO A 82 -14.92 12.34 -20.50
N MET A 83 -14.89 11.69 -21.67
CA MET A 83 -16.08 11.22 -22.39
C MET A 83 -16.83 10.10 -21.66
N GLU A 84 -16.12 9.20 -20.97
CA GLU A 84 -16.74 8.12 -20.19
C GLU A 84 -17.31 8.61 -18.86
N VAL A 85 -16.72 9.66 -18.26
CA VAL A 85 -17.27 10.34 -17.08
C VAL A 85 -18.59 11.05 -17.41
N ALA A 86 -18.77 11.54 -18.64
CA ALA A 86 -20.08 12.01 -19.10
C ALA A 86 -21.13 10.89 -19.20
N ARG A 87 -20.72 9.62 -19.34
CA ARG A 87 -21.64 8.47 -19.45
C ARG A 87 -21.88 7.75 -18.12
N ARG A 88 -20.87 7.60 -17.26
CA ARG A 88 -20.93 6.89 -15.96
C ARG A 88 -20.56 7.82 -14.81
N SER A 89 -21.03 7.56 -13.59
CA SER A 89 -20.71 8.45 -12.45
C SER A 89 -19.25 8.25 -11.98
N ALA A 90 -18.62 9.35 -11.56
CA ALA A 90 -17.29 9.39 -10.98
C ALA A 90 -17.27 8.69 -9.60
N SER A 91 -18.37 8.77 -8.85
CA SER A 91 -18.59 7.98 -7.63
C SER A 91 -18.50 6.46 -7.84
N SER A 92 -18.87 5.95 -9.02
CA SER A 92 -18.71 4.51 -9.32
C SER A 92 -17.26 4.14 -9.59
N GLN A 93 -16.48 5.05 -10.20
CA GLN A 93 -15.04 4.86 -10.43
C GLN A 93 -14.28 4.84 -9.09
N LEU A 94 -14.60 5.77 -8.18
CA LEU A 94 -14.02 5.79 -6.83
C LEU A 94 -14.26 4.45 -6.11
N ARG A 95 -15.47 3.89 -6.19
CA ARG A 95 -15.79 2.62 -5.55
C ARG A 95 -14.94 1.45 -6.06
N VAL A 96 -14.76 1.35 -7.39
CA VAL A 96 -13.93 0.30 -8.00
C VAL A 96 -12.47 0.47 -7.60
N ASN A 97 -11.97 1.70 -7.61
CA ASN A 97 -10.60 2.00 -7.20
C ASN A 97 -10.38 1.74 -5.71
N ASP A 98 -11.34 2.07 -4.84
CA ASP A 98 -11.29 1.76 -3.41
C ASP A 98 -11.28 0.25 -3.16
N MET A 99 -12.05 -0.54 -3.92
CA MET A 99 -11.98 -2.01 -3.84
C MET A 99 -10.59 -2.52 -4.25
N TRP A 100 -10.02 -2.00 -5.33
CA TRP A 100 -8.69 -2.38 -5.78
C TRP A 100 -7.61 -1.99 -4.77
N LEU A 101 -7.71 -0.81 -4.17
CA LEU A 101 -6.82 -0.34 -3.11
C LEU A 101 -6.72 -1.37 -1.97
N TRP A 102 -7.86 -1.82 -1.44
CA TRP A 102 -7.90 -2.80 -0.37
C TRP A 102 -7.35 -4.16 -0.82
N CYS A 103 -7.70 -4.62 -2.03
CA CYS A 103 -7.17 -5.87 -2.58
C CYS A 103 -5.65 -5.83 -2.75
N ALA A 104 -5.10 -4.76 -3.34
CA ALA A 104 -3.68 -4.57 -3.54
C ALA A 104 -2.93 -4.48 -2.20
N ALA A 105 -3.45 -3.70 -1.25
CA ALA A 105 -2.86 -3.57 0.08
C ALA A 105 -2.86 -4.90 0.83
N ALA A 106 -3.96 -5.67 0.78
CA ALA A 106 -4.06 -7.00 1.39
C ALA A 106 -3.12 -8.02 0.73
N ALA A 107 -3.01 -8.00 -0.60
CA ALA A 107 -2.13 -8.90 -1.34
C ALA A 107 -0.66 -8.64 -0.99
N VAL A 108 -0.21 -7.38 -0.99
CA VAL A 108 1.17 -7.01 -0.66
C VAL A 108 1.48 -7.30 0.81
N SER A 109 0.59 -6.91 1.72
CA SER A 109 0.77 -7.17 3.17
C SER A 109 0.81 -8.67 3.46
N GLY A 110 -0.08 -9.44 2.83
CA GLY A 110 -0.14 -10.90 2.94
C GLY A 110 1.13 -11.56 2.41
N TYR A 111 1.60 -11.14 1.24
CA TYR A 111 2.82 -11.64 0.63
C TYR A 111 4.04 -11.47 1.54
N TYR A 112 4.31 -10.24 2.00
CA TYR A 112 5.47 -9.97 2.84
C TYR A 112 5.37 -10.60 4.23
N SER A 113 4.16 -10.71 4.79
CA SER A 113 3.94 -11.38 6.09
C SER A 113 4.11 -12.90 6.00
N ALA A 114 3.65 -13.51 4.91
CA ALA A 114 3.87 -14.92 4.65
C ALA A 114 5.34 -15.22 4.39
N LEU A 115 6.02 -14.38 3.61
CA LEU A 115 7.45 -14.49 3.33
C LEU A 115 8.27 -14.38 4.62
N TYR A 116 7.93 -13.43 5.51
CA TYR A 116 8.49 -13.33 6.86
C TYR A 116 8.33 -14.62 7.65
N ALA A 117 7.11 -15.17 7.70
CA ALA A 117 6.80 -16.38 8.47
C ALA A 117 7.58 -17.60 7.96
N VAL A 118 7.65 -17.76 6.64
CA VAL A 118 8.39 -18.84 5.98
C VAL A 118 9.89 -18.75 6.29
N LEU A 119 10.48 -17.55 6.17
CA LEU A 119 11.89 -17.33 6.45
C LEU A 119 12.23 -17.59 7.92
N CYS A 120 11.41 -17.09 8.86
CA CYS A 120 11.60 -17.34 10.28
C CYS A 120 11.55 -18.84 10.60
N ARG A 121 10.61 -19.57 10.01
CA ARG A 121 10.48 -21.03 10.18
C ARG A 121 11.65 -21.81 9.60
N ALA A 122 12.14 -21.39 8.43
CA ALA A 122 13.27 -22.04 7.77
C ALA A 122 14.56 -21.89 8.59
N MET A 123 14.78 -20.72 9.19
CA MET A 123 16.00 -20.42 9.95
C MET A 123 15.97 -20.92 11.39
N SER A 124 14.79 -21.13 11.99
CA SER A 124 14.67 -21.70 13.33
C SER A 124 14.77 -23.24 13.37
N GLY A 125 15.21 -23.87 12.27
CA GLY A 125 15.30 -25.34 12.17
C GLY A 125 13.94 -26.04 12.28
N GLY A 126 12.84 -25.35 11.95
CA GLY A 126 11.48 -25.88 12.05
C GLY A 126 10.84 -25.75 13.44
N ALA A 127 11.58 -25.32 14.48
CA ALA A 127 11.01 -25.02 15.78
C ALA A 127 10.38 -23.61 15.74
N LEU A 128 9.05 -23.52 15.85
CA LEU A 128 8.37 -22.23 15.98
C LEU A 128 8.58 -21.73 17.42
N PRO A 129 9.33 -20.63 17.67
CA PRO A 129 9.32 -20.03 19.00
C PRO A 129 7.88 -19.71 19.41
N SER A 130 7.55 -19.79 20.70
CA SER A 130 6.19 -19.63 21.25
C SER A 130 5.50 -18.28 20.93
N VAL A 131 6.23 -17.36 20.30
CA VAL A 131 5.79 -16.03 19.82
C VAL A 131 5.42 -16.02 18.32
N SER A 132 5.39 -17.19 17.68
CA SER A 132 5.48 -17.35 16.21
C SER A 132 4.32 -16.82 15.37
N GLY A 133 3.08 -16.83 15.87
CA GLY A 133 1.92 -16.36 15.09
C GLY A 133 1.72 -14.84 15.15
N PHE A 134 2.12 -14.22 16.26
CA PHE A 134 1.82 -12.81 16.53
C PHE A 134 2.64 -11.86 15.64
N TRP A 135 3.92 -12.15 15.41
CA TRP A 135 4.78 -11.27 14.62
C TRP A 135 4.39 -11.16 13.14
N PRO A 136 4.14 -12.27 12.39
CA PRO A 136 3.62 -12.17 11.03
C PRO A 136 2.29 -11.42 10.95
N VAL A 137 1.37 -11.65 11.90
CA VAL A 137 0.09 -10.95 11.95
C VAL A 137 0.28 -9.46 12.23
N SER A 138 1.21 -9.10 13.12
CA SER A 138 1.53 -7.71 13.41
C SER A 138 2.09 -6.98 12.20
N LEU A 139 2.98 -7.62 11.44
CA LEU A 139 3.53 -7.10 10.20
C LEU A 139 2.43 -6.91 9.16
N PHE A 140 1.53 -7.88 9.04
CA PHE A 140 0.38 -7.82 8.13
C PHE A 140 -0.48 -6.60 8.42
N VAL A 141 -0.89 -6.42 9.68
CA VAL A 141 -1.76 -5.31 10.08
C VAL A 141 -1.05 -3.98 9.83
N GLN A 142 0.17 -3.79 10.34
CA GLN A 142 0.88 -2.52 10.18
C GLN A 142 1.13 -2.14 8.72
N THR A 143 1.52 -3.13 7.90
CA THR A 143 1.72 -2.92 6.46
C THR A 143 0.40 -2.58 5.78
N LEU A 144 -0.69 -3.27 6.12
CA LEU A 144 -2.01 -2.99 5.56
C LEU A 144 -2.46 -1.56 5.85
N LEU A 145 -2.35 -1.11 7.11
CA LEU A 145 -2.72 0.26 7.50
C LEU A 145 -1.89 1.29 6.72
N ALA A 146 -0.57 1.08 6.64
CA ALA A 146 0.33 1.99 5.95
C ALA A 146 0.03 2.10 4.45
N LEU A 147 -0.19 0.96 3.78
CA LEU A 147 -0.49 0.91 2.34
C LEU A 147 -1.84 1.52 2.01
N VAL A 148 -2.87 1.27 2.84
CA VAL A 148 -4.20 1.85 2.62
C VAL A 148 -4.16 3.37 2.76
N VAL A 149 -3.46 3.91 3.76
CA VAL A 149 -3.27 5.36 3.90
C VAL A 149 -2.51 5.92 2.71
N LEU A 150 -1.40 5.30 2.32
CA LEU A 150 -0.59 5.70 1.17
C LEU A 150 -1.43 5.76 -0.11
N GLY A 151 -2.16 4.69 -0.44
CA GLY A 151 -2.96 4.65 -1.65
C GLY A 151 -4.19 5.56 -1.60
N SER A 152 -4.76 5.82 -0.42
CA SER A 152 -5.82 6.83 -0.25
C SER A 152 -5.32 8.25 -0.55
N VAL A 153 -4.08 8.56 -0.16
CA VAL A 153 -3.41 9.83 -0.50
C VAL A 153 -3.15 9.92 -2.00
N MET A 154 -2.68 8.83 -2.63
CA MET A 154 -2.46 8.79 -4.08
C MET A 154 -3.77 8.98 -4.85
N HIS A 155 -4.85 8.31 -4.44
CA HIS A 155 -6.19 8.51 -5.01
C HIS A 155 -6.63 9.97 -4.89
N LEU A 156 -6.34 10.64 -3.77
CA LEU A 156 -6.68 12.05 -3.59
C LEU A 156 -5.92 12.95 -4.57
N MET A 157 -4.62 12.71 -4.79
CA MET A 157 -3.83 13.45 -5.78
C MET A 157 -4.39 13.29 -7.20
N VAL A 158 -4.80 12.06 -7.56
CA VAL A 158 -5.44 11.78 -8.86
C VAL A 158 -6.83 12.40 -8.94
N ALA A 159 -7.60 12.37 -7.84
CA ALA A 159 -8.88 13.04 -7.74
C ALA A 159 -8.74 14.55 -7.99
N CYS A 160 -7.67 15.17 -7.51
CA CYS A 160 -7.31 16.57 -7.76
C CYS A 160 -6.84 16.86 -9.21
N GLY A 161 -6.77 15.86 -10.09
CA GLY A 161 -6.45 16.05 -11.50
C GLY A 161 -4.99 15.77 -11.88
N VAL A 162 -4.19 15.23 -10.96
CA VAL A 162 -2.82 14.80 -11.29
C VAL A 162 -2.86 13.44 -11.97
N ALA A 163 -2.33 13.34 -13.19
CA ALA A 163 -2.27 12.06 -13.90
C ALA A 163 -1.44 11.03 -13.12
N TRP A 164 -1.85 9.76 -13.14
CA TRP A 164 -1.12 8.65 -12.51
C TRP A 164 0.35 8.57 -12.92
N GLY A 165 0.65 8.86 -14.19
CA GLY A 165 2.03 8.90 -14.71
C GLY A 165 2.92 9.97 -14.07
N ARG A 166 2.34 10.92 -13.32
CA ARG A 166 3.07 11.90 -12.49
C ARG A 166 3.03 11.52 -11.01
N VAL A 167 1.89 11.06 -10.51
CA VAL A 167 1.75 10.64 -9.09
C VAL A 167 2.69 9.49 -8.76
N MET A 168 2.72 8.45 -9.60
CA MET A 168 3.50 7.24 -9.36
C MET A 168 5.01 7.51 -9.19
N PRO A 169 5.73 8.17 -10.13
CA PRO A 169 7.17 8.40 -9.97
C PRO A 169 7.49 9.34 -8.81
N VAL A 170 6.65 10.35 -8.53
CA VAL A 170 6.85 11.26 -7.40
C VAL A 170 6.71 10.51 -6.08
N MET A 171 5.70 9.67 -5.93
CA MET A 171 5.49 8.89 -4.72
C MET A 171 6.56 7.82 -4.53
N LEU A 172 7.03 7.18 -5.62
CA LEU A 172 8.17 6.27 -5.56
C LEU A 172 9.44 7.00 -5.09
N ALA A 173 9.77 8.14 -5.70
CA ALA A 173 10.92 8.93 -5.31
C ALA A 173 10.81 9.40 -3.86
N ALA A 174 9.64 9.90 -3.44
CA ALA A 174 9.40 10.31 -2.07
C ALA A 174 9.61 9.15 -1.10
N VAL A 175 8.99 8.00 -1.32
CA VAL A 175 9.04 6.89 -0.36
C VAL A 175 10.43 6.21 -0.32
N VAL A 176 11.22 6.29 -1.39
CA VAL A 176 12.62 5.80 -1.43
C VAL A 176 13.61 6.80 -0.83
N LEU A 177 13.48 8.09 -1.13
CA LEU A 177 14.44 9.13 -0.73
C LEU A 177 14.16 9.71 0.65
N LEU A 178 12.89 9.73 1.09
CA LEU A 178 12.50 10.30 2.38
C LEU A 178 13.13 9.58 3.57
N PRO A 179 13.23 8.23 3.62
CA PRO A 179 14.00 7.55 4.66
C PRO A 179 15.46 8.02 4.71
N TRP A 180 16.10 8.20 3.54
CA TRP A 180 17.48 8.70 3.42
C TRP A 180 17.62 10.15 3.89
N ALA A 181 16.72 11.02 3.44
CA ALA A 181 16.72 12.44 3.80
C ALA A 181 16.51 12.67 5.30
N LEU A 182 15.79 11.76 5.96
CA LEU A 182 15.49 11.85 7.39
C LEU A 182 16.51 11.12 8.28
N THR A 183 17.53 10.45 7.73
CA THR A 183 18.53 9.67 8.51
C THR A 183 19.32 10.48 9.54
N GLY A 184 19.49 11.79 9.32
CA GLY A 184 20.20 12.68 10.23
C GLY A 184 19.31 13.40 11.25
N LEU A 185 17.99 13.17 11.22
CA LEU A 185 17.04 13.81 12.12
C LEU A 185 16.70 12.90 13.31
N PRO A 186 16.25 13.46 14.44
CA PRO A 186 15.77 12.67 15.57
C PRO A 186 14.67 11.69 15.15
N ASP A 187 14.67 10.49 15.74
CA ASP A 187 13.73 9.40 15.43
C ASP A 187 12.25 9.81 15.44
N ILE A 188 11.88 10.83 16.24
CA ILE A 188 10.53 11.38 16.30
C ILE A 188 9.98 11.82 14.93
N TRP A 189 10.86 12.25 14.02
CA TRP A 189 10.46 12.66 12.67
C TRP A 189 10.20 11.47 11.76
N LEU A 190 11.05 10.43 11.85
CA LEU A 190 10.83 9.18 11.14
C LEU A 190 9.57 8.48 11.64
N GLU A 191 9.33 8.49 12.96
CA GLU A 191 8.11 8.00 13.59
C GLU A 191 6.87 8.75 13.11
N SER A 192 6.95 10.07 12.96
CA SER A 192 5.80 10.87 12.50
C SER A 192 5.47 10.59 11.03
N VAL A 193 6.49 10.49 10.17
CA VAL A 193 6.33 10.32 8.72
C VAL A 193 5.96 8.88 8.36
N PHE A 194 6.60 7.90 9.01
CA PHE A 194 6.38 6.48 8.78
C PHE A 194 5.54 5.83 9.87
N PHE A 195 4.68 6.58 10.56
CA PHE A 195 3.96 6.15 11.76
C PHE A 195 3.38 4.72 11.70
N PHE A 196 2.69 4.39 10.61
CA PHE A 196 2.09 3.06 10.46
C PHE A 196 3.12 1.95 10.20
N SER A 197 4.25 2.25 9.53
CA SER A 197 5.29 1.29 9.19
C SER A 197 6.50 1.31 10.15
N TYR A 198 6.67 2.31 11.00
CA TYR A 198 7.84 2.48 11.87
C TYR A 198 7.80 1.52 13.08
N PRO A 199 8.93 0.91 13.48
CA PRO A 199 8.99 0.07 14.67
C PRO A 199 9.02 0.94 15.93
N VAL A 200 7.89 1.02 16.64
CA VAL A 200 7.82 1.77 17.91
C VAL A 200 8.37 0.89 19.05
N PRO A 201 9.28 1.39 19.90
CA PRO A 201 9.78 0.65 21.05
C PRO A 201 8.66 0.44 22.09
N GLY A 202 8.47 -0.80 22.55
CA GLY A 202 7.48 -1.14 23.59
C GLY A 202 6.74 -2.46 23.34
N ASP A 203 5.67 -2.69 24.08
CA ASP A 203 4.78 -3.83 23.82
C ASP A 203 4.09 -3.64 22.46
N MET A 204 4.38 -4.55 21.55
CA MET A 204 3.85 -4.55 20.19
C MET A 204 2.31 -4.62 20.16
N ARG A 205 1.66 -5.23 21.17
CA ARG A 205 0.18 -5.24 21.27
C ARG A 205 -0.37 -3.83 21.46
N VAL A 206 0.25 -3.07 22.35
CA VAL A 206 -0.11 -1.67 22.62
C VAL A 206 0.16 -0.82 21.39
N THR A 207 1.32 -1.02 20.75
CA THR A 207 1.71 -0.32 19.53
C THR A 207 0.71 -0.51 18.39
N ILE A 208 0.28 -1.76 18.13
CA ILE A 208 -0.75 -2.05 17.13
C ILE A 208 -2.08 -1.39 17.51
N GLY A 209 -2.46 -1.45 18.79
CA GLY A 209 -3.68 -0.80 19.28
C GLY A 209 -3.70 0.70 18.98
N ILE A 210 -2.61 1.41 19.27
CA ILE A 210 -2.47 2.84 18.98
C ILE A 210 -2.54 3.09 17.47
N LYS A 211 -1.81 2.32 16.66
CA LYS A 211 -1.85 2.45 15.19
C LYS A 211 -3.25 2.24 14.63
N CYS A 212 -3.98 1.23 15.11
CA CYS A 212 -5.37 0.99 14.72
C CYS A 212 -6.29 2.17 15.10
N LEU A 213 -6.14 2.74 16.30
CA LEU A 213 -6.91 3.90 16.74
C LEU A 213 -6.68 5.12 15.84
N VAL A 214 -5.42 5.43 15.54
CA VAL A 214 -5.08 6.54 14.63
C VAL A 214 -5.62 6.27 13.23
N PHE A 215 -5.56 5.03 12.75
CA PHE A 215 -6.13 4.65 11.45
C PHE A 215 -7.65 4.88 11.39
N ILE A 216 -8.38 4.54 12.44
CA ILE A 216 -9.84 4.76 12.53
C ILE A 216 -10.19 6.26 12.45
N ALA A 217 -9.28 7.16 12.84
CA ALA A 217 -9.48 8.61 12.65
C ALA A 217 -9.06 9.08 11.24
N VAL A 218 -7.88 8.67 10.77
CA VAL A 218 -7.27 9.16 9.54
C VAL A 218 -7.96 8.64 8.28
N PHE A 219 -8.30 7.34 8.25
CA PHE A 219 -8.88 6.73 7.06
C PHE A 219 -10.26 7.30 6.68
N PRO A 220 -11.22 7.49 7.62
CA PRO A 220 -12.49 8.14 7.30
C PRO A 220 -12.31 9.57 6.78
N LEU A 221 -11.37 10.34 7.35
CA LEU A 221 -11.07 11.69 6.87
C LEU A 221 -10.62 11.66 5.40
N LEU A 222 -9.66 10.80 5.06
CA LEU A 222 -9.19 10.61 3.69
C LEU A 222 -10.29 10.10 2.75
N SER A 223 -11.16 9.21 3.23
CA SER A 223 -12.30 8.69 2.45
C SER A 223 -13.32 9.80 2.16
N ILE A 224 -13.64 10.64 3.15
CA ILE A 224 -14.54 11.79 3.01
C ILE A 224 -13.95 12.80 2.01
N LEU A 225 -12.66 13.12 2.13
CA LEU A 225 -11.96 14.02 1.19
C LEU A 225 -12.01 13.48 -0.24
N ASN A 226 -11.69 12.19 -0.44
CA ASN A 226 -11.80 11.56 -1.75
C ASN A 226 -13.23 11.64 -2.31
N ARG A 227 -14.24 11.29 -1.51
CA ARG A 227 -15.65 11.39 -1.93
C ARG A 227 -16.05 12.82 -2.28
N ALA A 228 -15.63 13.81 -1.50
CA ALA A 228 -15.94 15.22 -1.75
C ALA A 228 -15.37 15.71 -3.08
N VAL A 229 -14.12 15.33 -3.40
CA VAL A 229 -13.48 15.69 -4.67
C VAL A 229 -14.16 14.99 -5.86
N TYR A 230 -14.50 13.71 -5.73
CA TYR A 230 -15.21 12.97 -6.77
C TYR A 230 -16.66 13.46 -6.96
N ALA A 231 -17.35 13.88 -5.89
CA ALA A 231 -18.69 14.47 -5.98
C ALA A 231 -18.70 15.79 -6.77
N ARG A 232 -17.66 16.63 -6.63
CA ARG A 232 -17.52 17.83 -7.47
C ARG A 232 -17.40 17.49 -8.96
N LYS A 233 -16.71 16.41 -9.31
CA LYS A 233 -16.65 15.92 -10.70
C LYS A 233 -18.00 15.43 -11.20
N ASP A 234 -18.81 14.81 -10.34
CA ASP A 234 -20.19 14.41 -10.66
C ASP A 234 -21.11 15.63 -10.87
N HIS A 235 -20.93 16.73 -10.12
CA HIS A 235 -21.71 17.97 -10.33
C HIS A 235 -21.43 18.65 -11.67
N MET A 236 -20.17 18.65 -12.14
CA MET A 236 -19.79 19.19 -13.46
C MET A 236 -20.46 18.46 -14.63
N LYS A 237 -21.05 17.28 -14.41
CA LYS A 237 -21.84 16.53 -15.40
C LYS A 237 -23.24 17.13 -15.61
N GLY A 238 -23.75 17.89 -14.63
CA GLY A 238 -25.07 18.50 -14.66
C GLY A 238 -25.16 19.80 -15.48
N ASP A 239 -24.03 20.47 -15.71
CA ASP A 239 -23.98 21.82 -16.30
C ASP A 239 -23.84 21.83 -17.84
N TRP A 240 -23.80 20.66 -18.50
CA TRP A 240 -23.73 20.55 -19.96
C TRP A 240 -25.11 20.35 -20.62
N ARG A 241 -26.11 21.09 -20.17
CA ARG A 241 -27.42 21.15 -20.84
C ARG A 241 -27.56 22.41 -21.69
#